data_AF-A0A2R6M9J8-F1
#
_entry.id   AF-A0A2R6M9J8-F1
#
_cell.length_a   1.000
_cell.length_b   1.000
_cell.length_c   1.000
_cell.angle_alpha   90.00
_cell.angle_beta   90.00
_cell.angle_gamma   90.00
#
_symmetry.space_group_name_H-M   'P 1'
#
loop_
_entity.id
_entity.type
_entity.pdbx_description
1 polymer ?
#
loop_
_entity_poly.entity_id
_entity_poly.type
_entity_poly.pdbx_seq_one_letter_code
_entity_poly.pdbx_strand_id
1 'polypeptide(L)'
;MNRRRALAVLGSAGIISLSGCAGSTDYLGDDSLTESETRLLTKYEIGYDHYEDGISDLRSGMEAYKQDDYEAAESSFSSAIDSFRFAEADFDRIEAETVSEVGSDDVRGMISRAIEMSGDLQERADELSTAAAELVESGESADNRISEARRELRNGGFDVPSPEDIEDEF
;
A
#
# COMPACT_ATOMS: atom_id res chain seq x y z
N MET A 1 15.59 -9.17 17.23
CA MET A 1 15.94 -10.58 16.94
C MET A 1 15.96 -10.76 15.43
N ASN A 2 17.14 -10.75 14.82
CA ASN A 2 17.32 -10.83 13.37
C ASN A 2 17.03 -12.26 12.88
N ARG A 3 16.08 -12.43 11.96
CA ARG A 3 15.86 -13.68 11.23
C ARG A 3 16.19 -13.47 9.77
N ARG A 4 17.47 -13.67 9.43
CA ARG A 4 17.90 -13.85 8.04
C ARG A 4 17.40 -15.21 7.58
N ARG A 5 16.48 -15.25 6.62
CA ARG A 5 16.14 -16.47 5.89
C ARG A 5 17.08 -16.56 4.70
N ALA A 6 18.02 -17.49 4.77
CA ALA A 6 18.83 -17.90 3.62
C ALA A 6 17.93 -18.68 2.66
N LEU A 7 17.78 -18.21 1.42
CA LEU A 7 17.27 -19.03 0.34
C LEU A 7 18.40 -19.91 -0.19
N ALA A 8 18.20 -21.21 -0.04
CA ALA A 8 19.05 -22.23 -0.62
C ALA A 8 18.75 -22.33 -2.12
N VAL A 9 19.69 -21.92 -2.97
CA VAL A 9 19.69 -22.26 -4.39
C VAL A 9 20.07 -23.74 -4.50
N LEU A 10 19.05 -24.58 -4.69
CA LEU A 10 19.19 -26.00 -4.95
C LEU A 10 19.78 -26.19 -6.35
N GLY A 11 21.09 -26.39 -6.40
CA GLY A 11 21.79 -26.97 -7.54
C GLY A 11 21.22 -28.34 -7.86
N SER A 12 20.51 -28.42 -8.98
CA SER A 12 20.09 -29.69 -9.58
C SER A 12 21.10 -30.06 -10.65
N ALA A 13 22.07 -30.87 -10.25
CA ALA A 13 23.01 -31.55 -11.12
C ALA A 13 22.28 -32.40 -12.16
N GLY A 14 22.76 -32.42 -13.41
CA GLY A 14 22.14 -33.29 -14.41
C GLY A 14 22.72 -33.26 -15.81
N ILE A 15 24.04 -33.24 -16.01
CA ILE A 15 24.61 -33.73 -17.29
C ILE A 15 25.72 -34.73 -17.00
N ILE A 16 25.42 -35.95 -17.43
CA ILE A 16 26.26 -37.14 -17.47
C ILE A 16 27.56 -36.81 -18.23
N SER A 17 28.71 -37.08 -17.61
CA SER A 17 29.94 -37.32 -18.37
C SER A 17 30.67 -38.51 -17.78
N LEU A 18 30.57 -39.60 -18.54
CA LEU A 18 31.42 -40.77 -18.40
C LEU A 18 32.87 -40.35 -18.58
N SER A 19 33.68 -40.76 -17.60
CA SER A 19 35.14 -40.83 -17.54
C SER A 19 35.90 -40.65 -18.86
N GLY A 20 36.86 -39.73 -18.86
CA GLY A 20 37.99 -39.82 -19.78
C GLY A 20 38.80 -38.54 -19.96
N CYS A 21 39.91 -38.46 -19.23
CA CYS A 21 41.15 -37.76 -19.58
C CYS A 21 41.26 -36.23 -19.38
N ALA A 22 42.11 -35.91 -18.40
CA ALA A 22 43.20 -34.93 -18.46
C ALA A 22 42.86 -33.44 -18.59
N GLY A 23 43.18 -32.71 -17.52
CA GLY A 23 43.31 -31.26 -17.54
C GLY A 23 42.69 -30.64 -16.31
N SER A 24 43.45 -30.52 -15.23
CA SER A 24 43.14 -29.61 -14.13
C SER A 24 43.23 -28.18 -14.66
N THR A 25 42.11 -27.65 -15.14
CA THR A 25 41.87 -26.21 -15.11
C THR A 25 41.06 -25.94 -13.87
N ASP A 26 41.71 -25.34 -12.87
CA ASP A 26 41.05 -24.54 -11.85
C ASP A 26 40.13 -23.54 -12.56
N TYR A 27 38.85 -23.91 -12.72
CA TYR A 27 37.80 -22.94 -13.01
C TYR A 27 37.51 -22.24 -11.68
N LEU A 28 38.38 -21.31 -11.31
CA LEU A 28 37.99 -20.15 -10.53
C LEU A 28 37.08 -19.35 -11.47
N GLY A 29 35.80 -19.76 -11.55
CA GLY A 29 34.77 -18.99 -12.22
C GLY A 29 34.73 -17.63 -11.55
N ASP A 30 35.16 -16.62 -12.28
CA ASP A 30 34.92 -15.23 -11.97
C ASP A 30 33.40 -15.07 -11.84
N ASP A 31 32.89 -14.95 -10.60
CA ASP A 31 31.47 -14.73 -10.26
C ASP A 31 31.00 -13.33 -10.72
N SER A 32 31.54 -12.82 -11.81
CA SER A 32 31.08 -11.59 -12.45
C SER A 32 29.83 -11.91 -13.25
N LEU A 33 28.70 -11.34 -12.86
CA LEU A 33 27.50 -11.33 -13.68
C LEU A 33 27.85 -10.79 -15.07
N THR A 34 27.31 -11.40 -16.10
CA THR A 34 27.32 -10.82 -17.44
C THR A 34 26.60 -9.46 -17.42
N GLU A 35 26.87 -8.61 -18.41
CA GLU A 35 26.18 -7.33 -18.56
C GLU A 35 24.65 -7.50 -18.65
N SER A 36 24.20 -8.60 -19.26
CA SER A 36 22.78 -8.96 -19.34
C SER A 36 22.20 -9.34 -17.98
N GLU A 37 22.91 -10.15 -17.19
CA GLU A 37 22.47 -10.55 -15.84
C GLU A 37 22.48 -9.37 -14.88
N THR A 38 23.48 -8.49 -14.97
CA THR A 38 23.54 -7.24 -14.20
C THR A 38 22.33 -6.36 -14.51
N ARG A 39 21.99 -6.19 -15.79
CA ARG A 39 20.82 -5.41 -16.22
C ARG A 39 19.50 -5.99 -15.70
N LEU A 40 19.35 -7.31 -15.76
CA LEU A 40 18.14 -7.98 -15.25
C LEU A 40 18.01 -7.85 -13.74
N LEU A 41 19.12 -8.01 -13.01
CA LEU A 41 19.15 -7.83 -11.56
C LEU A 41 18.77 -6.39 -11.17
N THR A 42 19.32 -5.38 -11.84
CA THR A 42 18.93 -3.98 -11.57
C THR A 42 17.45 -3.71 -11.80
N LYS A 43 16.85 -4.27 -12.85
CA LYS A 43 15.40 -4.13 -13.08
C LYS A 43 14.58 -4.82 -11.99
N TYR A 44 15.03 -6.00 -11.56
CA TYR A 44 14.39 -6.74 -10.48
C TYR A 44 14.43 -5.95 -9.16
N GLU A 45 15.57 -5.36 -8.84
CA GLU A 45 15.74 -4.48 -7.66
C GLU A 45 14.78 -3.29 -7.73
N ILE A 46 14.66 -2.62 -8.89
CA ILE A 46 13.72 -1.49 -9.07
C ILE A 46 12.26 -1.93 -8.85
N GLY A 47 11.84 -3.04 -9.44
CA GLY A 47 10.49 -3.56 -9.26
C GLY A 47 10.21 -3.96 -7.80
N TYR A 48 11.22 -4.48 -7.10
CA TYR A 48 11.14 -4.82 -5.69
C TYR A 48 11.09 -3.57 -4.80
N ASP A 49 11.84 -2.52 -5.11
CA ASP A 49 11.78 -1.23 -4.39
C ASP A 49 10.37 -0.63 -4.47
N HIS A 50 9.76 -0.62 -5.67
CA HIS A 50 8.37 -0.19 -5.84
C HIS A 50 7.36 -1.05 -5.07
N TYR A 51 7.60 -2.36 -4.96
CA TYR A 51 6.78 -3.23 -4.12
C TYR A 51 6.91 -2.89 -2.63
N GLU A 52 8.13 -2.60 -2.13
CA GLU A 52 8.34 -2.21 -0.74
C GLU A 52 7.72 -0.84 -0.42
N ASP A 53 7.81 0.12 -1.35
CA ASP A 53 7.13 1.43 -1.26
C ASP A 53 5.61 1.24 -1.15
N GLY A 54 5.01 0.41 -2.00
CA GLY A 54 3.58 0.11 -1.93
C GLY A 54 3.15 -0.54 -0.60
N ILE A 55 3.98 -1.42 -0.02
CA ILE A 55 3.72 -1.99 1.31
C ILE A 55 3.83 -0.93 2.41
N SER A 56 4.75 0.03 2.28
CA SER A 56 4.90 1.15 3.22
C SER A 56 3.67 2.06 3.21
N ASP A 57 3.18 2.41 2.01
CA ASP A 57 1.99 3.25 1.83
C ASP A 57 0.73 2.54 2.33
N LEU A 58 0.56 1.25 2.03
CA LEU A 58 -0.53 0.44 2.54
C LEU A 58 -0.57 0.44 4.08
N ARG A 59 0.59 0.29 4.74
CA ARG A 59 0.68 0.35 6.21
C ARG A 59 0.32 1.73 6.75
N SER A 60 0.75 2.78 6.07
CA SER A 60 0.43 4.16 6.44
C SER A 60 -1.07 4.43 6.32
N GLY A 61 -1.70 3.98 5.24
CA GLY A 61 -3.15 4.08 5.06
C GLY A 61 -3.94 3.29 6.11
N MET A 62 -3.49 2.07 6.44
CA MET A 62 -4.09 1.29 7.53
C MET A 62 -3.97 1.96 8.90
N GLU A 63 -2.91 2.75 9.13
CA GLU A 63 -2.74 3.46 10.40
C GLU A 63 -3.63 4.70 10.47
N ALA A 64 -3.71 5.48 9.40
CA ALA A 64 -4.64 6.60 9.28
C ALA A 64 -6.11 6.14 9.43
N TYR A 65 -6.48 5.03 8.79
CA TYR A 65 -7.83 4.46 8.89
C TYR A 65 -8.22 4.10 10.33
N LYS A 66 -7.28 3.60 11.15
CA LYS A 66 -7.54 3.32 12.58
C LYS A 66 -7.68 4.57 13.44
N GLN A 67 -7.18 5.70 12.96
CA GLN A 67 -7.24 7.00 13.63
C GLN A 67 -8.41 7.84 13.13
N ASP A 68 -9.30 7.26 12.32
CA ASP A 68 -10.45 7.92 11.68
C ASP A 68 -10.05 9.09 10.75
N ASP A 69 -8.78 9.13 10.32
CA ASP A 69 -8.28 10.08 9.32
C ASP A 69 -8.47 9.49 7.92
N TYR A 70 -9.72 9.49 7.46
CA TYR A 70 -10.12 8.81 6.23
C TYR A 70 -9.57 9.48 4.96
N GLU A 71 -9.36 10.80 4.95
CA GLU A 71 -8.70 11.50 3.84
C GLU A 71 -7.23 11.06 3.71
N ALA A 72 -6.48 11.00 4.82
CA ALA A 72 -5.10 10.53 4.78
C ALA A 72 -5.02 9.03 4.44
N ALA A 73 -5.99 8.23 4.88
CA ALA A 73 -6.09 6.82 4.54
C ALA A 73 -6.30 6.62 3.03
N GLU A 74 -7.26 7.32 2.42
CA GLU A 74 -7.55 7.27 0.99
C GLU A 74 -6.32 7.65 0.16
N SER A 75 -5.68 8.78 0.48
CA SER A 75 -4.46 9.23 -0.21
C SER A 75 -3.32 8.20 -0.13
N SER A 76 -3.18 7.52 1.00
CA SER A 76 -2.15 6.50 1.19
C SER A 76 -2.46 5.22 0.42
N PHE A 77 -3.71 4.76 0.39
CA PHE A 77 -4.10 3.60 -0.41
C PHE A 77 -3.98 3.85 -1.92
N SER A 78 -4.31 5.06 -2.37
CA SER A 78 -4.08 5.48 -3.76
C SER A 78 -2.59 5.42 -4.13
N SER A 79 -1.71 5.94 -3.28
CA SER A 79 -0.26 5.89 -3.48
C SER A 79 0.27 4.44 -3.49
N ALA A 80 -0.26 3.58 -2.61
CA ALA A 80 0.08 2.16 -2.60
C ALA A 80 -0.29 1.45 -3.92
N ILE A 81 -1.47 1.74 -4.49
CA ILE A 81 -1.91 1.18 -5.78
C ILE A 81 -0.95 1.59 -6.89
N ASP A 82 -0.56 2.86 -6.96
CA ASP A 82 0.37 3.35 -7.98
C ASP A 82 1.74 2.66 -7.86
N SER A 83 2.29 2.55 -6.66
CA SER A 83 3.55 1.83 -6.39
C SER A 83 3.47 0.36 -6.80
N PHE A 84 2.37 -0.33 -6.48
CA PHE A 84 2.17 -1.72 -6.91
C PHE A 84 2.02 -1.88 -8.42
N ARG A 85 1.38 -0.93 -9.12
CA ARG A 85 1.29 -0.92 -10.59
C ARG A 85 2.66 -0.70 -11.24
N PHE A 86 3.51 0.15 -10.67
CA PHE A 86 4.88 0.31 -11.15
C PHE A 86 5.69 -0.99 -10.96
N ALA A 87 5.57 -1.63 -9.80
CA ALA A 87 6.20 -2.92 -9.54
C ALA A 87 5.73 -3.99 -10.55
N GLU A 88 4.42 -4.11 -10.79
CA GLU A 88 3.84 -5.04 -11.78
C GLU A 88 4.45 -4.80 -13.17
N ALA A 89 4.46 -3.55 -13.63
CA ALA A 89 5.00 -3.18 -14.93
C ALA A 89 6.50 -3.51 -15.09
N ASP A 90 7.30 -3.38 -14.03
CA ASP A 90 8.72 -3.73 -14.07
C ASP A 90 8.95 -5.24 -14.06
N PHE A 91 8.16 -6.01 -13.30
CA PHE A 91 8.21 -7.47 -13.38
C PHE A 91 7.72 -8.01 -14.74
N ASP A 92 6.74 -7.35 -15.37
CA ASP A 92 6.28 -7.67 -16.72
C ASP A 92 7.37 -7.48 -17.78
N ARG A 93 8.17 -6.41 -17.65
CA ARG A 93 9.30 -6.17 -18.54
C ARG A 93 10.41 -7.21 -18.37
N ILE A 94 10.65 -7.67 -17.15
CA ILE A 94 11.65 -8.70 -16.87
C ILE A 94 11.25 -10.02 -17.53
N GLU A 95 10.00 -10.46 -17.35
CA GLU A 95 9.49 -11.68 -17.98
C GLU A 95 9.61 -11.63 -19.51
N ALA A 96 9.25 -10.50 -20.12
CA ALA A 96 9.37 -10.33 -21.58
C ALA A 96 10.83 -10.45 -22.08
N GLU A 97 11.81 -10.17 -21.22
CA GLU A 97 13.24 -10.24 -21.54
C GLU A 97 13.90 -11.57 -21.15
N THR A 98 13.24 -12.42 -20.36
CA THR A 98 13.80 -13.69 -19.86
C THR A 98 12.93 -14.89 -20.26
N VAL A 99 13.55 -15.92 -20.84
CA VAL A 99 12.86 -17.20 -21.20
C VAL A 99 12.41 -18.01 -19.96
N SER A 100 12.80 -17.59 -18.75
CA SER A 100 12.54 -18.32 -17.51
C SER A 100 11.72 -17.45 -16.56
N GLU A 101 10.57 -17.97 -16.10
CA GLU A 101 9.76 -17.51 -14.96
C GLU A 101 10.57 -17.62 -13.65
N VAL A 102 11.64 -16.83 -13.48
CA VAL A 102 12.41 -16.88 -12.23
C VAL A 102 11.73 -16.01 -11.19
N GLY A 103 10.82 -16.61 -10.41
CA GLY A 103 10.26 -16.03 -9.18
C GLY A 103 9.37 -14.80 -9.34
N SER A 104 9.11 -14.35 -10.57
CA SER A 104 8.22 -13.22 -10.89
C SER A 104 6.75 -13.53 -10.61
N ASP A 105 6.32 -14.77 -10.78
CA ASP A 105 4.88 -15.11 -10.75
C ASP A 105 4.30 -15.08 -9.34
N ASP A 106 5.07 -15.54 -8.34
CA ASP A 106 4.68 -15.45 -6.93
C ASP A 106 4.60 -13.98 -6.49
N VAL A 107 5.55 -13.15 -6.92
CA VAL A 107 5.60 -11.72 -6.58
C VAL A 107 4.47 -10.96 -7.28
N ARG A 108 4.19 -11.24 -8.55
CA ARG A 108 3.05 -10.68 -9.29
C ARG A 108 1.72 -11.07 -8.67
N GLY A 109 1.52 -12.34 -8.31
CA GLY A 109 0.30 -12.76 -7.61
C GLY A 109 0.09 -12.04 -6.28
N MET A 110 1.17 -11.72 -5.58
CA MET A 110 1.13 -10.89 -4.37
C MET A 110 0.81 -9.42 -4.69
N ILE A 111 1.40 -8.86 -5.74
CA ILE A 111 1.15 -7.49 -6.22
C ILE A 111 -0.31 -7.31 -6.64
N SER A 112 -0.84 -8.17 -7.50
CA SER A 112 -2.23 -8.04 -7.98
C SER A 112 -3.23 -8.14 -6.82
N ARG A 113 -2.99 -9.01 -5.83
CA ARG A 113 -3.80 -9.08 -4.61
C ARG A 113 -3.66 -7.82 -3.75
N ALA A 114 -2.46 -7.24 -3.67
CA ALA A 114 -2.24 -6.02 -2.91
C ALA A 114 -2.93 -4.81 -3.57
N ILE A 115 -2.97 -4.75 -4.91
CA ILE A 115 -3.74 -3.76 -5.67
C ILE A 115 -5.23 -3.88 -5.37
N GLU A 116 -5.79 -5.10 -5.47
CA GLU A 116 -7.21 -5.37 -5.17
C GLU A 116 -7.57 -4.93 -3.75
N MET A 117 -6.78 -5.36 -2.76
CA MET A 117 -7.02 -5.01 -1.35
C MET A 117 -6.89 -3.50 -1.10
N SER A 118 -5.91 -2.84 -1.71
CA SER A 118 -5.73 -1.39 -1.56
C SER A 118 -6.88 -0.62 -2.22
N GLY A 119 -7.40 -1.09 -3.35
CA GLY A 119 -8.57 -0.52 -4.01
C GLY A 119 -9.84 -0.60 -3.16
N ASP A 120 -10.13 -1.78 -2.60
CA ASP A 120 -11.27 -1.98 -1.69
C ASP A 120 -11.19 -1.07 -0.45
N LEU A 121 -9.98 -0.86 0.07
CA LEU A 121 -9.75 0.00 1.24
C LEU A 121 -9.85 1.48 0.90
N GLN A 122 -9.38 1.89 -0.28
CA GLN A 122 -9.53 3.25 -0.79
C GLN A 122 -11.01 3.63 -0.93
N GLU A 123 -11.82 2.78 -1.58
CA GLU A 123 -13.26 3.02 -1.77
C GLU A 123 -13.97 3.19 -0.42
N ARG A 124 -13.67 2.34 0.56
CA ARG A 124 -14.25 2.46 1.91
C ARG A 124 -13.81 3.72 2.65
N ALA A 125 -12.57 4.17 2.45
CA ALA A 125 -12.08 5.41 3.07
C ALA A 125 -12.80 6.63 2.50
N ASP A 126 -13.00 6.67 1.18
CA ASP A 126 -13.76 7.72 0.49
C ASP A 126 -15.23 7.76 0.94
N GLU A 127 -15.91 6.61 1.03
CA GLU A 127 -17.28 6.51 1.53
C GLU A 127 -17.43 7.07 2.95
N LEU A 128 -16.49 6.72 3.84
CA LEU A 128 -16.50 7.20 5.23
C LEU A 128 -16.17 8.70 5.33
N SER A 129 -15.24 9.19 4.51
CA SER A 129 -14.93 10.62 4.41
C SER A 129 -16.16 11.42 4.00
N THR A 130 -16.86 10.96 2.96
CA THR A 130 -18.11 11.58 2.48
C THR A 130 -19.18 11.58 3.56
N ALA A 131 -19.42 10.44 4.23
CA ALA A 131 -20.41 10.35 5.30
C ALA A 131 -20.07 11.25 6.51
N ALA A 132 -18.79 11.38 6.86
CA ALA A 132 -18.34 12.29 7.92
C ALA A 132 -18.60 13.76 7.55
N ALA A 133 -18.34 14.15 6.30
CA ALA A 133 -18.64 15.49 5.81
C ALA A 133 -20.15 15.82 5.85
N GLU A 134 -21.01 14.88 5.43
CA GLU A 134 -22.48 15.05 5.49
C GLU A 134 -23.00 15.20 6.93
N LEU A 135 -22.40 14.49 7.89
CA LEU A 135 -22.75 14.61 9.31
C LEU A 135 -22.37 15.98 9.87
N VAL A 136 -21.20 16.51 9.51
CA VAL A 136 -20.75 17.85 9.92
C VAL A 136 -21.69 18.91 9.36
N GLU A 137 -22.01 18.87 8.07
CA GLU A 137 -22.94 19.81 7.44
C GLU A 137 -24.34 19.77 8.09
N SER A 138 -24.82 18.56 8.40
CA SER A 138 -26.09 18.36 9.10
C SER A 138 -26.07 18.94 10.52
N GLY A 139 -24.96 18.79 11.24
CA GLY A 139 -24.74 19.39 12.57
C GLY A 139 -24.76 20.91 12.53
N GLU A 140 -23.99 21.52 11.62
CA GLU A 140 -23.96 22.98 11.44
C GLU A 140 -25.34 23.53 11.06
N SER A 141 -26.09 22.82 10.22
CA SER A 141 -27.47 23.18 9.88
C SER A 141 -28.40 23.12 11.10
N ALA A 142 -28.26 22.11 11.96
CA ALA A 142 -29.02 22.00 13.19
C ALA A 142 -28.70 23.15 14.17
N ASP A 143 -27.42 23.47 14.36
CA ASP A 143 -26.97 24.56 15.23
C ASP A 143 -27.48 25.93 14.77
N ASN A 144 -27.46 26.16 13.45
CA ASN A 144 -28.02 27.37 12.85
C ASN A 144 -29.54 27.47 13.11
N ARG A 145 -30.28 26.38 12.92
CA ARG A 145 -31.73 26.34 13.17
C ARG A 145 -32.07 26.55 14.64
N ILE A 146 -31.29 25.98 15.56
CA ILE A 146 -31.46 26.19 17.01
C ILE A 146 -31.17 27.65 17.37
N SER A 147 -30.11 28.24 16.81
CA SER A 147 -29.75 29.64 17.02
C SER A 147 -30.84 30.60 16.51
N GLU A 148 -31.41 30.30 15.34
CA GLU A 148 -32.51 31.06 14.77
C GLU A 148 -33.79 30.94 15.59
N ALA A 149 -34.17 29.72 16.01
CA ALA A 149 -35.31 29.50 16.88
C ALA A 149 -35.17 30.24 18.23
N ARG A 150 -33.98 30.24 18.83
CA ARG A 150 -33.69 31.00 20.06
C ARG A 150 -33.83 32.51 19.84
N ARG A 151 -33.35 33.03 18.71
CA ARG A 151 -33.48 34.43 18.33
C ARG A 151 -34.95 34.84 18.18
N GLU A 152 -35.75 34.01 17.51
CA GLU A 152 -37.19 34.25 17.34
C GLU A 152 -37.94 34.27 18.67
N LEU A 153 -37.69 33.29 19.55
CA LEU A 153 -38.29 33.23 20.88
C LEU A 153 -37.94 34.47 21.73
N ARG A 154 -36.66 34.91 21.72
CA ARG A 154 -36.22 36.12 22.42
C ARG A 154 -36.88 37.40 21.87
N ASN A 155 -36.98 37.51 20.54
CA ASN A 155 -37.68 38.63 19.89
C ASN A 155 -39.18 38.63 20.17
N GLY A 156 -39.77 37.45 20.44
CA GLY A 156 -41.17 37.29 20.87
C GLY A 156 -41.43 37.62 22.33
N GLY A 157 -40.40 38.02 23.11
CA GLY A 157 -40.53 38.39 24.52
C GLY A 157 -40.48 37.22 25.49
N PHE A 158 -40.06 36.02 25.04
CA PHE A 158 -39.80 34.88 25.92
C PHE A 158 -38.36 34.94 26.43
N ASP A 159 -38.18 34.73 27.73
CA ASP A 159 -36.87 34.62 28.36
C ASP A 159 -36.32 33.21 28.09
N VAL A 160 -35.40 33.10 27.13
CA VAL A 160 -34.79 31.83 26.73
C VAL A 160 -33.42 31.73 27.40
N PRO A 161 -33.23 30.82 28.37
CA PRO A 161 -31.95 30.63 29.03
C PRO A 161 -30.89 30.21 28.01
N SER A 162 -29.67 30.68 28.22
CA SER A 162 -28.54 30.31 27.38
C SER A 162 -28.18 28.83 27.66
N PRO A 163 -27.55 28.12 26.70
CA PRO A 163 -27.15 26.73 26.92
C PRO A 163 -26.24 26.57 28.15
N GLU A 164 -25.40 27.58 28.42
CA GLU A 164 -24.52 27.64 29.60
C GLU A 164 -25.30 27.70 30.92
N ASP A 165 -26.54 28.22 30.93
CA ASP A 165 -27.41 28.27 32.12
C ASP A 165 -28.08 26.91 32.43
N ILE A 166 -28.06 25.97 31.49
CA ILE A 166 -28.75 24.66 31.58
C ILE A 166 -27.79 23.55 32.00
N GLU A 167 -26.48 23.70 31.74
CA GLU A 167 -25.46 22.70 32.08
C GLU A 167 -25.25 22.53 33.60
N ASP A 168 -25.70 23.47 34.42
CA ASP A 168 -25.62 23.40 35.89
C ASP A 168 -26.74 22.54 36.54
N GLU A 169 -27.71 22.02 35.78
CA GLU A 169 -28.85 21.23 36.31
C GLU A 169 -28.75 19.71 36.12
N PHE A 170 -27.68 19.19 35.49
CA PHE A 170 -27.49 17.74 35.23
C PHE A 170 -26.26 17.13 35.90
#